data_AF-W4RTN8-F1
#
_entry.id   AF-W4RTN8-F1
#
_cell.length_a   1.000
_cell.length_b   1.000
_cell.length_c   1.000
_cell.angle_alpha   90.00
_cell.angle_beta   90.00
_cell.angle_gamma   90.00
#
_symmetry.space_group_name_H-M   'P 1'
#
loop_
_entity.id
_entity.type
_entity.pdbx_description
1 polymer ?
#
loop_
_entity_poly.entity_id
_entity_poly.type
_entity_poly.pdbx_seq_one_letter_code
_entity_poly.pdbx_strand_id
1 'polypeptide(L)'
;MIRDRGRIKWTSMMLPEHVKMLRDWAQEDEYEKEKQLDEQQLEQLNETILEAMEYNRPLSITYFRHRKYELVIGKIHYWNELGQKLHIVDRFEEIHRIGISHIADVRLADEW
;
A
#
# COMPACT_ATOMS: atom_id res chain seq x y z
N MET A 1 24.29 37.44 15.58
CA MET A 1 23.45 36.25 15.31
C MET A 1 23.71 35.83 13.86
N ILE A 2 24.59 34.84 13.63
CA ILE A 2 25.12 34.44 12.30
C ILE A 2 24.93 32.94 12.13
N ARG A 3 23.72 32.49 11.82
CA ARG A 3 23.40 31.06 11.70
C ARG A 3 22.77 30.63 10.38
N ASP A 4 23.02 31.37 9.29
CA ASP A 4 22.43 31.03 7.97
C ASP A 4 23.43 30.83 6.83
N ARG A 5 24.74 31.07 7.04
CA ARG A 5 25.72 31.06 5.94
C ARG A 5 26.24 29.69 5.54
N GLY A 6 25.96 28.64 6.30
CA GLY A 6 26.45 27.28 6.03
C GLY A 6 25.55 26.47 5.07
N ARG A 7 24.23 26.67 5.16
CA ARG A 7 23.24 25.88 4.41
C ARG A 7 23.11 26.31 2.96
N ILE A 8 23.37 27.58 2.66
CA ILE A 8 23.28 28.17 1.30
C ILE A 8 24.50 27.77 0.44
N LYS A 9 25.69 27.59 1.04
CA LYS A 9 26.91 27.28 0.27
C LYS A 9 26.96 25.83 -0.22
N TRP A 10 26.40 24.87 0.52
CA TRP A 10 26.42 23.45 0.13
C TRP A 10 25.44 23.13 -1.00
N THR A 11 24.28 23.80 -1.03
CA THR A 11 23.29 23.67 -2.12
C THR A 11 23.72 24.38 -3.40
N SER A 12 24.60 25.39 -3.31
CA SER A 12 25.05 26.18 -4.47
C SER A 12 26.29 25.58 -5.18
N MET A 13 26.91 24.52 -4.65
CA MET A 13 28.04 23.81 -5.26
C MET A 13 27.62 22.55 -6.04
N MET A 14 26.36 22.13 -5.91
CA MET A 14 25.75 21.09 -6.73
C MET A 14 25.01 21.79 -7.88
N LEU A 15 25.29 21.43 -9.14
CA LEU A 15 24.43 21.89 -10.24
C LEU A 15 22.98 21.48 -9.95
N PRO A 16 21.97 22.32 -10.25
CA PRO A 16 20.56 21.99 -10.02
C PRO A 16 20.15 20.66 -10.68
N GLU A 17 20.84 20.28 -11.76
CA GLU A 17 20.72 18.98 -12.42
C GLU A 17 21.08 17.80 -11.49
N HIS A 18 22.15 17.91 -10.70
CA HIS A 18 22.57 16.86 -9.75
C HIS A 18 21.65 16.76 -8.54
N VAL A 19 21.11 17.89 -8.06
CA VAL A 19 20.10 17.89 -6.99
C VAL A 19 18.81 17.22 -7.45
N LYS A 20 18.44 17.41 -8.72
CA LYS A 20 17.29 16.73 -9.33
C LYS A 20 17.56 15.23 -9.46
N MET A 21 18.74 14.83 -9.93
CA MET A 21 19.12 13.41 -10.01
C MET A 21 19.14 12.72 -8.64
N LEU A 22 19.66 13.37 -7.60
CA LEU A 22 19.65 12.81 -6.25
C LEU A 22 18.24 12.69 -5.66
N ARG A 23 17.33 13.62 -5.99
CA ARG A 23 15.92 13.51 -5.61
C ARG A 23 15.19 12.42 -6.38
N ASP A 24 15.48 12.28 -7.67
CA ASP A 24 14.95 11.22 -8.51
C ASP A 24 15.41 9.87 -7.96
N TRP A 25 16.72 9.68 -7.72
CA TRP A 25 17.29 8.48 -7.12
C TRP A 25 16.74 8.17 -5.72
N ALA A 26 16.57 9.16 -4.85
CA ALA A 26 15.95 8.94 -3.53
C ALA A 26 14.49 8.51 -3.65
N GLN A 27 13.78 8.96 -4.68
CA GLN A 27 12.43 8.51 -5.00
C GLN A 27 12.43 7.12 -5.66
N GLU A 28 13.53 6.74 -6.33
CA GLU A 28 13.71 5.40 -6.89
C GLU A 28 14.07 4.32 -5.86
N ASP A 29 14.76 4.69 -4.79
CA ASP A 29 15.09 3.78 -3.68
C ASP A 29 13.86 3.41 -2.82
N GLU A 30 12.79 4.22 -2.91
CA GLU A 30 11.47 3.95 -2.31
C GLU A 30 10.56 3.05 -3.18
N TYR A 31 11.04 2.58 -4.34
CA TYR A 31 10.26 1.66 -5.18
C TYR A 31 10.28 0.24 -4.60
N GLU A 32 9.27 -0.08 -3.81
CA GLU A 32 9.01 -1.45 -3.44
C GLU A 32 8.51 -2.23 -4.68
N LYS A 33 9.08 -3.41 -4.93
CA LYS A 33 8.60 -4.29 -6.00
C LYS A 33 7.31 -4.95 -5.53
N GLU A 34 6.33 -5.04 -6.45
CA GLU A 34 5.11 -5.81 -6.20
C GLU A 34 5.49 -7.25 -5.82
N LYS A 35 5.01 -7.69 -4.66
CA LYS A 35 5.31 -9.01 -4.12
C LYS A 35 4.52 -10.03 -4.92
N GLN A 36 5.22 -10.97 -5.55
CA GLN A 36 4.58 -12.14 -6.12
C GLN A 36 4.24 -13.12 -4.99
N LEU A 37 2.97 -13.49 -4.90
CA LEU A 37 2.50 -14.51 -3.97
C LEU A 37 2.67 -15.89 -4.61
N ASP A 38 3.29 -16.80 -3.89
CA ASP A 38 3.32 -18.23 -4.24
C ASP A 38 1.96 -18.89 -3.97
N GLU A 39 1.74 -20.09 -4.50
CA GLU A 39 0.48 -20.85 -4.36
C GLU A 39 0.04 -20.99 -2.90
N GLN A 40 0.97 -21.30 -1.99
CA GLN A 40 0.66 -21.42 -0.56
C GLN A 40 0.17 -20.10 0.03
N GLN A 41 0.76 -18.98 -0.38
CA GLN A 41 0.37 -17.67 0.13
C GLN A 41 -0.99 -17.23 -0.43
N LEU A 42 -1.28 -17.57 -1.69
CA LEU A 42 -2.57 -17.32 -2.31
C LEU A 42 -3.69 -18.11 -1.62
N GLU A 43 -3.43 -19.37 -1.26
CA GLU A 43 -4.38 -20.20 -0.51
C GLU A 43 -4.69 -19.58 0.85
N GLN A 44 -3.67 -19.20 1.63
CA GLN A 44 -3.85 -18.55 2.93
C GLN A 44 -4.61 -17.22 2.83
N LEU A 45 -4.32 -16.42 1.80
CA LEU A 45 -5.03 -15.17 1.54
C LEU A 45 -6.51 -15.44 1.26
N ASN A 46 -6.80 -16.45 0.44
CA ASN A 46 -8.17 -16.84 0.12
C ASN A 46 -8.92 -17.36 1.35
N GLU A 47 -8.31 -18.22 2.16
CA GLU A 47 -8.88 -18.70 3.44
C GLU A 47 -9.19 -17.52 4.38
N THR A 48 -8.26 -16.58 4.54
CA THR A 48 -8.44 -15.41 5.42
C THR A 48 -9.59 -14.52 4.94
N ILE A 49 -9.70 -14.30 3.63
CA ILE A 49 -10.79 -13.54 3.02
C ILE A 49 -12.14 -14.25 3.23
N LEU A 50 -12.19 -15.56 3.02
CA LEU A 50 -13.41 -16.36 3.22
C LEU A 50 -13.85 -16.33 4.68
N GLU A 51 -12.92 -16.52 5.62
CA GLU A 51 -13.21 -16.41 7.06
C GLU A 51 -13.81 -15.05 7.40
N ALA A 52 -13.17 -13.96 6.96
CA ALA A 52 -13.67 -12.63 7.27
C ALA A 52 -15.05 -12.34 6.67
N MET A 53 -15.35 -12.86 5.48
CA MET A 53 -16.69 -12.76 4.88
C MET A 53 -17.72 -13.59 5.65
N GLU A 54 -17.36 -14.81 6.06
CA GLU A 54 -18.23 -15.72 6.84
C GLU A 54 -18.61 -15.10 8.19
N TYR A 55 -17.64 -14.56 8.92
CA TYR A 55 -17.84 -13.99 10.26
C TYR A 55 -18.10 -12.47 10.25
N ASN A 56 -18.20 -11.85 9.08
CA ASN A 56 -18.34 -10.39 8.91
C ASN A 56 -17.30 -9.59 9.73
N ARG A 57 -16.07 -10.12 9.78
CA ARG A 57 -14.96 -9.57 10.57
C ARG A 57 -14.18 -8.53 9.76
N PRO A 58 -13.64 -7.51 10.44
CA PRO A 58 -12.74 -6.59 9.80
C PRO A 58 -11.42 -7.26 9.39
N LEU A 59 -10.85 -6.78 8.28
CA LEU A 59 -9.55 -7.16 7.76
C LEU A 59 -8.66 -5.94 7.61
N SER A 60 -7.37 -6.16 7.79
CA SER A 60 -6.30 -5.29 7.31
C SER A 60 -5.77 -5.87 6.00
N ILE A 61 -5.85 -5.11 4.92
CA ILE A 61 -5.44 -5.50 3.57
C ILE A 61 -4.30 -4.60 3.14
N THR A 62 -3.15 -5.19 2.84
CA THR A 62 -2.00 -4.50 2.25
C THR A 62 -2.01 -4.75 0.76
N TYR A 63 -2.07 -3.68 -0.04
CA TYR A 63 -2.16 -3.79 -1.49
C TYR A 63 -1.19 -2.82 -2.17
N PHE A 64 -0.71 -3.21 -3.35
CA PHE A 64 0.27 -2.46 -4.12
C PHE A 64 -0.43 -1.55 -5.14
N ARG A 65 -0.19 -0.25 -5.02
CA ARG A 65 -0.73 0.76 -5.94
C ARG A 65 0.22 1.93 -6.08
N HIS A 66 0.33 2.49 -7.29
CA HIS A 66 1.21 3.63 -7.58
C HIS A 66 2.68 3.45 -7.11
N ARG A 67 3.19 2.21 -7.18
CA ARG A 67 4.55 1.82 -6.75
C ARG A 67 4.80 1.86 -5.24
N LYS A 68 3.74 1.87 -4.42
CA LYS A 68 3.83 1.79 -2.96
C LYS A 68 2.82 0.79 -2.41
N TYR A 69 3.08 0.25 -1.22
CA TYR A 69 2.07 -0.47 -0.47
C TYR A 69 1.19 0.50 0.29
N GLU A 70 -0.12 0.32 0.14
CA GLU A 70 -1.15 0.99 0.90
C GLU A 70 -1.84 -0.03 1.81
N LEU A 71 -2.27 0.43 2.99
CA LEU A 71 -3.00 -0.38 3.94
C LEU A 71 -4.42 0.15 4.05
N VAL A 72 -5.40 -0.73 3.85
CA VAL A 72 -6.80 -0.45 4.14
C VAL A 72 -7.27 -1.38 5.23
N ILE A 73 -8.16 -0.87 6.05
CA ILE A 73 -8.75 -1.51 7.20
C ILE A 73 -10.25 -1.48 6.95
N GLY A 74 -10.97 -2.59 7.06
CA GLY A 74 -12.40 -2.58 6.75
C GLY A 74 -13.02 -3.94 6.63
N LYS A 75 -14.32 -3.96 6.33
CA LYS A 75 -15.09 -5.18 6.11
C LYS A 75 -15.28 -5.42 4.62
N ILE A 76 -15.16 -6.68 4.20
CA ILE A 76 -15.48 -7.08 2.83
C ILE A 76 -16.99 -7.12 2.70
N HIS A 77 -17.53 -6.28 1.82
CA HIS A 77 -18.97 -6.21 1.57
C HIS A 77 -19.38 -7.20 0.48
N TYR A 78 -18.61 -7.26 -0.61
CA TYR A 78 -18.79 -8.27 -1.66
C TYR A 78 -17.54 -8.39 -2.56
N TRP A 79 -17.44 -9.53 -3.24
CA TRP A 79 -16.48 -9.77 -4.31
C TRP A 79 -17.18 -9.57 -5.66
N ASN A 80 -16.58 -8.80 -6.58
CA ASN A 80 -17.03 -8.74 -7.97
C ASN A 80 -16.24 -9.72 -8.84
N GLU A 81 -16.86 -10.85 -9.20
CA GLU A 81 -16.23 -11.96 -9.93
C GLU A 81 -15.79 -11.55 -11.33
N LEU A 82 -16.60 -10.75 -12.01
CA LEU A 82 -16.32 -10.24 -13.36
C LEU A 82 -15.14 -9.27 -13.39
N GLY A 83 -14.93 -8.52 -12.30
CA GLY A 83 -13.89 -7.50 -12.20
C GLY A 83 -12.65 -7.92 -11.41
N GLN A 84 -12.68 -9.10 -10.76
CA GLN A 84 -11.68 -9.57 -9.79
C GLN A 84 -11.29 -8.51 -8.74
N LYS A 85 -12.29 -7.75 -8.27
CA LYS A 85 -12.13 -6.66 -7.31
C LYS A 85 -12.93 -6.92 -6.04
N LEU A 86 -12.27 -6.78 -4.91
CA LEU A 86 -12.90 -6.74 -3.59
C LEU A 86 -13.48 -5.36 -3.33
N HIS A 87 -14.72 -5.33 -2.85
CA HIS A 87 -15.35 -4.14 -2.28
C HIS A 87 -15.18 -4.17 -0.77
N ILE A 88 -14.43 -3.20 -0.26
CA ILE A 88 -14.14 -3.06 1.15
C ILE A 88 -14.72 -1.73 1.63
N VAL A 89 -15.37 -1.76 2.79
CA VAL A 89 -15.91 -0.58 3.46
C VAL A 89 -15.12 -0.36 4.74
N ASP A 90 -14.48 0.79 4.84
CA ASP A 90 -13.73 1.21 6.03
C ASP A 90 -14.68 1.74 7.13
N ARG A 91 -14.16 1.96 8.34
CA ARG A 91 -14.88 2.59 9.46
C ARG A 91 -15.49 3.96 9.15
N PHE A 92 -14.97 4.70 8.16
CA PHE A 92 -15.51 5.98 7.71
C PHE A 92 -16.58 5.86 6.61
N GLU A 93 -17.07 4.65 6.35
CA GLU A 93 -18.03 4.34 5.27
C GLU A 93 -17.48 4.62 3.85
N GLU A 94 -16.16 4.81 3.74
CA GLU A 94 -15.47 4.95 2.47
C GLU A 94 -15.33 3.60 1.76
N ILE A 95 -15.57 3.60 0.44
CA ILE A 95 -15.56 2.39 -0.38
C ILE A 95 -14.22 2.26 -1.09
N HIS A 96 -13.49 1.20 -0.78
CA HIS A 96 -12.23 0.85 -1.43
C HIS A 96 -12.43 -0.34 -2.37
N ARG A 97 -11.99 -0.17 -3.63
CA ARG A 97 -12.06 -1.21 -4.67
C ARG A 97 -10.66 -1.71 -4.98
N ILE A 98 -10.34 -2.91 -4.52
CA ILE A 98 -8.97 -3.46 -4.61
C ILE A 98 -8.98 -4.71 -5.47
N GLY A 99 -8.14 -4.74 -6.50
CA GLY A 99 -7.96 -5.94 -7.33
C GLY A 99 -7.17 -6.99 -6.57
N ILE A 100 -7.60 -8.24 -6.59
CA ILE A 100 -6.94 -9.33 -5.83
C ILE A 100 -5.48 -9.52 -6.23
N SER A 101 -5.18 -9.35 -7.52
CA SER A 101 -3.81 -9.45 -8.03
C SER A 101 -2.85 -8.42 -7.42
N HIS A 102 -3.37 -7.33 -6.84
CA HIS A 102 -2.58 -6.27 -6.23
C HIS A 102 -2.41 -6.48 -4.72
N ILE A 103 -3.08 -7.47 -4.12
CA ILE A 103 -3.03 -7.70 -2.68
C ILE A 103 -1.76 -8.47 -2.36
N ALA A 104 -1.00 -7.97 -1.39
CA ALA A 104 0.25 -8.59 -0.95
C ALA A 104 0.12 -9.30 0.41
N ASP A 105 -0.84 -8.90 1.24
CA ASP A 105 -1.08 -9.50 2.55
C ASP A 105 -2.50 -9.16 3.02
N VAL A 106 -3.16 -10.10 3.69
CA VAL A 106 -4.47 -9.91 4.34
C VAL A 106 -4.38 -10.51 5.73
N ARG A 107 -4.87 -9.78 6.73
CA ARG A 107 -4.94 -10.24 8.12
C ARG A 107 -6.27 -9.88 8.74
N LEU A 108 -6.76 -10.75 9.59
CA LEU A 108 -7.86 -10.43 10.47
C LEU A 108 -7.44 -9.29 11.39
N ALA A 109 -8.25 -8.25 11.43
CA ALA A 109 -8.10 -7.18 12.40
C ALA A 109 -9.04 -7.46 13.58
N ASP A 110 -8.62 -7.05 14.77
CA ASP A 110 -9.50 -7.03 15.94
C ASP A 110 -10.56 -5.94 15.78
N GLU A 111 -11.70 -6.09 16.46
CA GLU A 111 -12.82 -5.15 16.34
C GLU A 111 -12.42 -3.71 16.74
N TRP A 112 -12.99 -2.71 16.06
CA TRP A 112 -12.80 -1.27 16.32
C TRP A 112 -14.08 -0.57 16.74
#